data_AF-A0A512CC94-F1
#
_entry.id   AF-A0A512CC94-F1
#
_cell.length_a   1.000
_cell.length_b   1.000
_cell.length_c   1.000
_cell.angle_alpha   90.00
_cell.angle_beta   90.00
_cell.angle_gamma   90.00
#
_symmetry.space_group_name_H-M   'P 1'
#
loop_
_entity.id
_entity.type
_entity.pdbx_description
1 polymer ?
#
loop_
_entity_poly.entity_id
_entity_poly.type
_entity_poly.pdbx_seq_one_letter_code
_entity_poly.pdbx_strand_id
1 'polypeptide(L)'
;MKSSYNGFIWLLVISLLLGSCHTEKLFKGKNPYENYADALKNTGLEEYKIIQQWMSNGQVNAAGNLKTQNLPHSEMVYFDPAMAEAVFWLYEVEEGSKVSINVNAIGDSSTVYFLDVFRNSISGYSSHVYSKDQQTIAYTAQENENHLLRIQPELLGGGMVEVSINVSGSIAFPISNMDARQISSFWGDARGGSRRHEGVDIFAKRGTPVRAVVPGRVNRSSQNRLGGKVVWLNGGSYNYYYAHLDSQLVSIGQSVKVGDTLGLVGNTGNAITTAPHLHFGIYRKGRGAKNPLPFLQLSKKTEEIIVSDTVLLKNYGVFSAQAGNLRASPALNAKIIGTYSENTYFDIMGKSGAWFRIRLPDQTIGFAHETILSIVEKDSPEIEIKAVDLVFQDWMKSWPIPTDYFIGKGNVLGYFKDMAYVQLKTGPKIWMPVK
;
A
#
# COMPACT_ATOMS: atom_id res chain seq x y z
N MET A 1 54.86 -63.81 -8.16
CA MET A 1 54.24 -63.95 -9.50
C MET A 1 52.77 -64.27 -9.33
N LYS A 2 51.87 -63.39 -9.84
CA LYS A 2 50.41 -63.58 -10.07
C LYS A 2 49.60 -63.87 -8.77
N SER A 3 48.38 -63.39 -8.52
CA SER A 3 47.31 -62.76 -9.29
C SER A 3 46.35 -62.14 -8.27
N SER A 4 45.88 -60.91 -8.49
CA SER A 4 44.95 -60.18 -7.62
C SER A 4 43.51 -60.33 -8.13
N TYR A 5 42.63 -60.92 -7.33
CA TYR A 5 41.19 -60.74 -7.41
C TYR A 5 40.63 -60.80 -5.98
N ASN A 6 39.98 -59.72 -5.53
CA ASN A 6 38.62 -59.78 -4.97
C ASN A 6 38.14 -58.39 -4.55
N GLY A 7 37.20 -57.89 -5.35
CA GLY A 7 35.95 -57.24 -4.95
C GLY A 7 35.97 -56.30 -3.76
N PHE A 8 36.05 -55.00 -4.05
CA PHE A 8 35.56 -53.94 -3.19
C PHE A 8 34.02 -54.05 -3.04
N ILE A 9 33.56 -54.53 -1.89
CA ILE A 9 32.20 -54.30 -1.39
C ILE A 9 32.38 -53.74 0.02
N TRP A 10 32.22 -52.44 0.20
CA TRP A 10 31.79 -51.77 1.45
C TRP A 10 31.62 -50.28 1.14
N LEU A 11 30.38 -49.84 0.90
CA LEU A 11 29.89 -48.49 1.21
C LEU A 11 28.39 -48.44 0.86
N LEU A 12 27.57 -48.85 1.81
CA LEU A 12 26.16 -48.52 1.80
C LEU A 12 25.73 -48.26 3.24
N VAL A 13 24.92 -47.21 3.40
CA VAL A 13 24.35 -46.65 4.64
C VAL A 13 25.17 -45.51 5.24
N ILE A 14 24.92 -44.29 4.74
CA ILE A 14 24.58 -43.06 5.48
C ILE A 14 24.33 -41.99 4.40
N SER A 15 23.06 -41.72 4.08
CA SER A 15 22.57 -40.44 3.54
C SER A 15 21.08 -40.59 3.22
N LEU A 16 20.22 -40.37 4.22
CA LEU A 16 18.78 -40.17 4.02
C LEU A 16 18.26 -39.18 5.06
N LEU A 17 18.93 -38.04 5.13
CA LEU A 17 18.42 -36.82 5.77
C LEU A 17 18.99 -35.66 4.98
N LEU A 18 18.24 -35.17 3.99
CA LEU A 18 18.24 -33.82 3.41
C LEU A 18 17.41 -33.89 2.12
N GLY A 19 16.16 -33.43 2.17
CA GLY A 19 15.30 -33.48 0.98
C GLY A 19 13.84 -33.13 1.18
N SER A 20 13.53 -32.14 2.03
CA SER A 20 12.23 -31.46 2.00
C SER A 20 12.41 -29.99 2.34
N CYS A 21 13.27 -29.33 1.56
CA CYS A 21 13.21 -27.88 1.40
C CYS A 21 12.37 -27.66 0.14
N HIS A 22 11.20 -27.05 0.30
CA HIS A 22 10.31 -26.70 -0.79
C HIS A 22 11.09 -25.91 -1.85
N THR A 23 11.10 -26.42 -3.08
CA THR A 23 11.75 -25.82 -4.23
C THR A 23 11.02 -24.54 -4.65
N GLU A 24 11.37 -23.41 -4.05
CA GLU A 24 11.01 -22.05 -4.52
C GLU A 24 12.19 -21.32 -5.18
N LYS A 25 13.08 -22.05 -5.86
CA LYS A 25 14.12 -21.42 -6.69
C LYS A 25 14.29 -22.19 -7.97
N LEU A 26 13.52 -21.81 -9.00
CA LEU A 26 13.84 -21.86 -10.43
C LEU A 26 12.58 -21.39 -11.19
N PHE A 27 12.71 -20.28 -11.93
CA PHE A 27 11.68 -19.58 -12.75
C PHE A 27 10.71 -18.61 -12.05
N LYS A 28 11.23 -17.51 -11.46
CA LYS A 28 10.49 -16.22 -11.46
C LYS A 28 11.02 -15.39 -12.62
N GLY A 29 10.20 -15.18 -13.66
CA GLY A 29 10.53 -14.21 -14.71
C GLY A 29 10.64 -12.80 -14.13
N LYS A 30 11.51 -11.97 -14.72
CA LYS A 30 11.66 -10.55 -14.36
C LYS A 30 10.34 -9.80 -14.53
N ASN A 31 10.04 -8.89 -13.61
CA ASN A 31 8.84 -8.05 -13.71
C ASN A 31 9.01 -6.97 -14.82
N PRO A 32 7.93 -6.30 -15.26
CA PRO A 32 8.01 -5.29 -16.32
C PRO A 32 9.04 -4.18 -16.05
N TYR A 33 9.14 -3.71 -14.81
CA TYR A 33 10.15 -2.73 -14.42
C TYR A 33 11.57 -3.26 -14.60
N GLU A 34 11.86 -4.47 -14.12
CA GLU A 34 13.18 -5.09 -14.22
C GLU A 34 13.57 -5.34 -15.68
N ASN A 35 12.63 -5.77 -16.51
CA ASN A 35 12.85 -5.93 -17.95
C ASN A 35 13.21 -4.59 -18.61
N TYR A 36 12.49 -3.52 -18.28
CA TYR A 36 12.76 -2.19 -18.82
C TYR A 36 14.09 -1.62 -18.30
N ALA A 37 14.38 -1.78 -17.00
CA ALA A 37 15.63 -1.37 -16.40
C ALA A 37 16.85 -2.07 -17.03
N ASP A 38 16.73 -3.36 -17.33
CA ASP A 38 17.79 -4.10 -18.02
C ASP A 38 17.88 -3.74 -19.50
N ALA A 39 16.77 -3.45 -20.17
CA ALA A 39 16.78 -2.91 -21.52
C ALA A 39 17.55 -1.58 -21.57
N LEU A 40 17.30 -0.66 -20.63
CA LEU A 40 18.03 0.60 -20.51
C LEU A 40 19.53 0.37 -20.32
N LYS A 41 19.93 -0.54 -19.42
CA LYS A 41 21.36 -0.87 -19.24
C LYS A 41 22.00 -1.47 -20.50
N ASN A 42 21.25 -2.29 -21.22
CA ASN A 42 21.76 -2.94 -22.43
C ASN A 42 21.87 -1.99 -23.64
N THR A 43 21.34 -0.76 -23.54
CA THR A 43 21.51 0.26 -24.60
C THR A 43 22.90 0.87 -24.65
N GLY A 44 23.73 0.72 -23.61
CA GLY A 44 25.01 1.42 -23.49
C GLY A 44 24.87 2.90 -23.09
N LEU A 45 23.68 3.33 -22.65
CA LEU A 45 23.37 4.70 -22.22
C LEU A 45 23.35 4.85 -20.70
N GLU A 46 23.80 3.86 -19.93
CA GLU A 46 23.78 3.89 -18.48
C GLU A 46 24.55 5.07 -17.90
N GLU A 47 25.58 5.59 -18.56
CA GLU A 47 26.33 6.74 -18.05
C GLU A 47 25.56 8.08 -18.10
N TYR A 48 24.44 8.14 -18.82
CA TYR A 48 23.64 9.36 -18.92
C TYR A 48 22.91 9.64 -17.60
N LYS A 49 23.04 10.88 -17.12
CA LYS A 49 22.50 11.30 -15.81
C LYS A 49 21.02 11.00 -15.63
N ILE A 50 20.20 11.16 -16.67
CA ILE A 50 18.75 10.92 -16.59
C ILE A 50 18.43 9.43 -16.39
N ILE A 51 19.22 8.52 -16.97
CA ILE A 51 19.06 7.07 -16.77
C ILE A 51 19.53 6.69 -15.37
N GLN A 52 20.66 7.20 -14.90
CA GLN A 52 21.11 7.01 -13.52
C GLN A 52 20.07 7.53 -12.52
N GLN A 53 19.47 8.68 -12.79
CA GLN A 53 18.43 9.27 -11.96
C GLN A 53 17.18 8.38 -11.93
N TRP A 54 16.69 7.94 -13.09
CA TRP A 54 15.54 7.03 -13.19
C TRP A 54 15.78 5.73 -12.41
N MET A 55 16.96 5.11 -12.62
CA MET A 55 17.37 3.88 -11.94
C MET A 55 17.47 4.07 -10.43
N SER A 56 18.02 5.21 -9.98
CA SER A 56 18.19 5.56 -8.56
C SER A 56 16.84 5.85 -7.88
N ASN A 57 16.00 6.67 -8.50
CA ASN A 57 14.67 7.03 -7.99
C ASN A 57 13.77 5.81 -7.83
N GLY A 58 13.89 4.83 -8.72
CA GLY A 58 13.14 3.58 -8.66
C GLY A 58 13.56 2.61 -7.57
N GLN A 59 14.71 2.80 -6.92
CA GLN A 59 15.17 1.88 -5.89
C GLN A 59 14.34 1.99 -4.62
N VAL A 60 13.95 0.86 -4.06
CA VAL A 60 13.15 0.82 -2.84
C VAL A 60 13.91 1.39 -1.62
N ASN A 61 15.24 1.38 -1.62
CA ASN A 61 16.00 2.01 -0.53
C ASN A 61 15.83 3.53 -0.50
N ALA A 62 15.47 4.16 -1.63
CA ALA A 62 15.14 5.59 -1.69
C ALA A 62 13.85 5.93 -0.91
N ALA A 63 13.01 4.93 -0.60
CA ALA A 63 11.78 5.09 0.17
C ALA A 63 11.98 5.14 1.70
N GLY A 64 13.23 5.17 2.20
CA GLY A 64 13.57 5.03 3.62
C GLY A 64 12.90 6.01 4.60
N ASN A 65 12.32 7.12 4.13
CA ASN A 65 11.66 8.12 4.98
C ASN A 65 10.12 8.15 4.87
N LEU A 66 9.52 7.27 4.07
CA LEU A 66 8.08 7.27 3.87
C LEU A 66 7.30 7.01 5.14
N LYS A 67 6.08 7.54 5.17
CA LYS A 67 5.13 7.34 6.27
C LYS A 67 3.94 6.53 5.80
N THR A 68 3.43 5.70 6.70
CA THR A 68 2.28 4.83 6.45
C THR A 68 1.04 5.66 6.16
N GLN A 69 0.39 5.36 5.04
CA GLN A 69 -0.89 5.91 4.62
C GLN A 69 -2.02 5.08 5.17
N ASN A 70 -3.13 5.74 5.52
CA ASN A 70 -4.35 5.06 5.94
C ASN A 70 -5.03 4.46 4.72
N LEU A 71 -5.67 3.29 4.88
CA LEU A 71 -6.46 2.67 3.82
C LEU A 71 -7.97 2.77 4.13
N PRO A 72 -8.82 2.93 3.09
CA PRO A 72 -8.48 3.06 1.67
C PRO A 72 -7.83 4.42 1.33
N HIS A 73 -7.01 4.48 0.29
CA HIS A 73 -6.28 5.70 -0.13
C HIS A 73 -6.46 5.99 -1.61
N SER A 74 -6.81 7.23 -1.97
CA SER A 74 -6.85 7.69 -3.36
C SER A 74 -6.11 9.00 -3.54
N GLU A 75 -5.33 9.11 -4.61
CA GLU A 75 -4.54 10.30 -4.89
C GLU A 75 -4.39 10.53 -6.39
N MET A 76 -4.56 11.77 -6.83
CA MET A 76 -4.04 12.18 -8.13
C MET A 76 -2.58 12.56 -7.98
N VAL A 77 -1.75 12.09 -8.92
CA VAL A 77 -0.33 12.39 -8.96
C VAL A 77 0.03 12.91 -10.34
N TYR A 78 0.86 13.95 -10.38
CA TYR A 78 1.53 14.34 -11.60
C TYR A 78 2.96 13.82 -11.62
N PHE A 79 3.31 13.05 -12.64
CA PHE A 79 4.67 12.62 -12.92
C PHE A 79 5.28 13.58 -13.95
N ASP A 80 6.28 14.36 -13.54
CA ASP A 80 7.06 15.20 -14.44
C ASP A 80 8.05 14.34 -15.25
N PRO A 81 7.91 14.26 -16.59
CA PRO A 81 8.82 13.51 -17.46
C PRO A 81 10.30 13.91 -17.31
N ALA A 82 10.59 15.16 -16.96
CA ALA A 82 11.96 15.66 -16.84
C ALA A 82 12.66 15.18 -15.57
N MET A 83 11.91 14.75 -14.56
CA MET A 83 12.42 14.39 -13.24
C MET A 83 12.69 12.89 -13.07
N ALA A 84 12.16 12.06 -13.98
CA ALA A 84 12.32 10.60 -13.95
C ALA A 84 11.94 10.00 -12.57
N GLU A 85 10.83 10.46 -11.99
CA GLU A 85 10.46 10.16 -10.60
C GLU A 85 9.84 8.78 -10.43
N ALA A 86 10.02 8.23 -9.24
CA ALA A 86 9.18 7.16 -8.73
C ALA A 86 8.42 7.69 -7.51
N VAL A 87 7.13 7.42 -7.45
CA VAL A 87 6.30 7.78 -6.30
C VAL A 87 5.95 6.52 -5.55
N PHE A 88 6.01 6.63 -4.23
CA PHE A 88 5.82 5.52 -3.33
C PHE A 88 4.71 5.79 -2.30
N TRP A 89 4.00 4.72 -1.95
CA TRP A 89 3.01 4.69 -0.88
C TRP A 89 3.30 3.52 0.05
N LEU A 90 3.66 3.83 1.29
CA LEU A 90 3.77 2.86 2.36
C LEU A 90 2.39 2.72 3.02
N TYR A 91 1.89 1.50 3.22
CA TYR A 91 0.61 1.27 3.89
C TYR A 91 0.66 -0.05 4.66
N GLU A 92 -0.13 -0.14 5.73
CA GLU A 92 -0.27 -1.36 6.52
C GLU A 92 -1.53 -2.11 6.08
N VAL A 93 -1.45 -3.43 6.01
CA VAL A 93 -2.60 -4.27 5.70
C VAL A 93 -2.67 -5.45 6.67
N GLU A 94 -3.87 -5.73 7.14
CA GLU A 94 -4.13 -6.87 8.03
C GLU A 94 -4.22 -8.18 7.23
N GLU A 95 -3.69 -9.26 7.80
CA GLU A 95 -3.78 -10.64 7.31
C GLU A 95 -5.22 -10.97 6.91
N GLY A 96 -5.40 -11.49 5.70
CA GLY A 96 -6.72 -11.85 5.16
C GLY A 96 -7.44 -10.73 4.41
N SER A 97 -6.94 -9.50 4.43
CA SER A 97 -7.48 -8.43 3.59
C SER A 97 -7.07 -8.63 2.13
N LYS A 98 -8.01 -8.41 1.21
CA LYS A 98 -7.75 -8.30 -0.23
C LYS A 98 -7.54 -6.84 -0.60
N VAL A 99 -6.34 -6.52 -1.11
CA VAL A 99 -5.99 -5.20 -1.62
C VAL A 99 -6.21 -5.17 -3.12
N SER A 100 -6.79 -4.09 -3.63
CA SER A 100 -6.97 -3.82 -5.05
C SER A 100 -6.47 -2.42 -5.36
N ILE A 101 -5.44 -2.34 -6.19
CA ILE A 101 -4.81 -1.09 -6.63
C ILE A 101 -5.19 -0.88 -8.09
N ASN A 102 -5.66 0.32 -8.40
CA ASN A 102 -5.93 0.75 -9.76
C ASN A 102 -5.21 2.07 -10.03
N VAL A 103 -4.57 2.15 -11.18
CA VAL A 103 -3.90 3.34 -11.69
C VAL A 103 -4.51 3.66 -13.05
N ASN A 104 -5.07 4.86 -13.17
CA ASN A 104 -5.73 5.33 -14.38
C ASN A 104 -5.02 6.60 -14.87
N ALA A 105 -4.44 6.56 -16.07
CA ALA A 105 -3.82 7.73 -16.67
C ALA A 105 -4.90 8.69 -17.21
N ILE A 106 -4.75 9.98 -16.91
CA ILE A 106 -5.68 11.02 -17.34
C ILE A 106 -5.11 11.73 -18.56
N GLY A 107 -5.82 11.64 -19.69
CA GLY A 107 -5.41 12.24 -20.96
C GLY A 107 -4.56 11.29 -21.79
N ASP A 108 -3.25 11.53 -21.85
CA ASP A 108 -2.32 10.67 -22.60
C ASP A 108 -2.11 9.35 -21.86
N SER A 109 -2.53 8.25 -22.49
CA SER A 109 -2.42 6.88 -21.97
C SER A 109 -1.31 6.08 -22.65
N SER A 110 -0.46 6.73 -23.47
CA SER A 110 0.66 6.08 -24.15
C SER A 110 1.84 5.79 -23.22
N THR A 111 2.01 6.57 -22.15
CA THR A 111 3.04 6.35 -21.13
C THR A 111 2.81 5.02 -20.42
N VAL A 112 3.85 4.19 -20.40
CA VAL A 112 3.91 3.00 -19.56
C VAL A 112 4.19 3.37 -18.10
N TYR A 113 3.35 2.90 -17.18
CA TYR A 113 3.58 2.99 -15.74
C TYR A 113 3.91 1.63 -15.15
N PHE A 114 5.06 1.51 -14.52
CA PHE A 114 5.44 0.32 -13.78
C PHE A 114 4.87 0.36 -12.38
N LEU A 115 4.05 -0.65 -12.04
CA LEU A 115 3.43 -0.79 -10.73
C LEU A 115 4.02 -2.02 -10.04
N ASP A 116 4.59 -1.82 -8.87
CA ASP A 116 5.16 -2.88 -8.04
C ASP A 116 4.73 -2.71 -6.59
N VAL A 117 4.32 -3.82 -5.97
CA VAL A 117 4.08 -3.90 -4.54
C VAL A 117 5.15 -4.77 -3.91
N PHE A 118 5.88 -4.15 -3.00
CA PHE A 118 6.91 -4.76 -2.20
C PHE A 118 6.36 -5.08 -0.82
N ARG A 119 6.69 -6.27 -0.30
CA ARG A 119 6.39 -6.64 1.09
C ARG A 119 7.59 -6.37 1.96
N ASN A 120 7.35 -5.88 3.17
CA ASN A 120 8.41 -5.62 4.13
C ASN A 120 8.92 -6.95 4.73
N SER A 121 10.12 -7.38 4.36
CA SER A 121 10.77 -8.57 4.91
C SER A 121 11.87 -8.20 5.91
N ILE A 122 12.37 -9.19 6.65
CA ILE A 122 13.50 -9.02 7.59
C ILE A 122 14.75 -8.44 6.90
N SER A 123 14.94 -8.72 5.61
CA SER A 123 16.04 -8.19 4.78
C SER A 123 15.69 -6.89 4.04
N GLY A 124 14.59 -6.24 4.40
CA GLY A 124 14.06 -5.05 3.71
C GLY A 124 12.93 -5.39 2.73
N TYR A 125 12.55 -4.43 1.89
CA TYR A 125 11.49 -4.62 0.92
C TYR A 125 11.97 -5.47 -0.27
N SER A 126 11.14 -6.42 -0.70
CA SER A 126 11.36 -7.21 -1.91
C SER A 126 10.11 -7.22 -2.78
N SER A 127 10.26 -7.24 -4.11
CA SER A 127 9.11 -7.20 -5.05
C SER A 127 8.38 -8.54 -5.01
N HIS A 128 7.06 -8.51 -4.81
CA HIS A 128 6.25 -9.74 -4.70
C HIS A 128 4.98 -9.75 -5.53
N VAL A 129 4.46 -8.58 -5.91
CA VAL A 129 3.31 -8.47 -6.80
C VAL A 129 3.56 -7.31 -7.74
N TYR A 130 3.39 -7.53 -9.04
CA TYR A 130 3.54 -6.49 -10.04
C TYR A 130 2.34 -6.53 -10.99
N SER A 131 2.07 -5.38 -11.60
CA SER A 131 1.04 -5.30 -12.62
C SER A 131 1.55 -5.86 -13.94
N LYS A 132 0.76 -6.73 -14.58
CA LYS A 132 1.05 -7.23 -15.95
C LYS A 132 0.45 -6.32 -17.03
N ASP A 133 -0.67 -5.70 -16.72
CA ASP A 133 -1.40 -4.77 -17.60
C ASP A 133 -1.01 -3.31 -17.36
N GLN A 134 -0.09 -3.05 -16.42
CA GLN A 134 0.43 -1.74 -16.05
C GLN A 134 -0.62 -0.79 -15.46
N GLN A 135 -1.78 -1.31 -15.06
CA GLN A 135 -2.89 -0.52 -14.53
C GLN A 135 -3.44 -1.07 -13.23
N THR A 136 -3.42 -2.40 -13.06
CA THR A 136 -4.06 -3.05 -11.92
C THR A 136 -3.14 -3.99 -11.16
N ILE A 137 -3.30 -4.01 -9.84
CA ILE A 137 -2.71 -5.00 -8.94
C ILE A 137 -3.79 -5.47 -7.96
N ALA A 138 -3.94 -6.77 -7.78
CA ALA A 138 -4.77 -7.33 -6.72
C ALA A 138 -4.06 -8.48 -6.01
N TYR A 139 -4.11 -8.50 -4.68
CA TYR A 139 -3.53 -9.57 -3.87
C TYR A 139 -4.21 -9.68 -2.51
N THR A 140 -4.00 -10.80 -1.83
CA THR A 140 -4.46 -11.01 -0.44
C THR A 140 -3.27 -11.01 0.51
N ALA A 141 -3.33 -10.17 1.55
CA ALA A 141 -2.32 -10.10 2.60
C ALA A 141 -2.24 -11.42 3.35
N GLN A 142 -1.03 -11.98 3.48
CA GLN A 142 -0.80 -13.27 4.13
C GLN A 142 -0.38 -13.11 5.60
N GLU A 143 0.10 -11.93 5.98
CA GLU A 143 0.51 -11.58 7.34
C GLU A 143 0.11 -10.11 7.60
N ASN A 144 0.15 -9.69 8.86
CA ASN A 144 0.05 -8.27 9.21
C ASN A 144 1.41 -7.64 8.93
N GLU A 145 1.51 -6.88 7.85
CA GLU A 145 2.80 -6.34 7.41
C GLU A 145 2.62 -5.02 6.64
N ASN A 146 3.70 -4.26 6.59
CA ASN A 146 3.78 -3.06 5.77
C ASN A 146 4.06 -3.43 4.32
N HIS A 147 3.29 -2.83 3.42
CA HIS A 147 3.47 -2.94 1.98
C HIS A 147 3.86 -1.59 1.41
N LEU A 148 4.68 -1.63 0.36
CA LEU A 148 5.14 -0.45 -0.35
C LEU A 148 4.70 -0.57 -1.80
N LEU A 149 3.81 0.31 -2.26
CA LEU A 149 3.53 0.51 -3.67
C LEU A 149 4.58 1.46 -4.25
N ARG A 150 5.18 1.09 -5.38
CA ARG A 150 5.91 1.97 -6.27
C ARG A 150 5.13 2.13 -7.56
N ILE A 151 4.99 3.37 -8.00
CA ILE A 151 4.58 3.70 -9.36
C ILE A 151 5.70 4.53 -9.98
N GLN A 152 6.16 4.11 -11.16
CA GLN A 152 7.19 4.82 -11.90
C GLN A 152 6.90 4.75 -13.39
N PRO A 153 6.80 5.88 -14.10
CA PRO A 153 6.69 5.87 -15.56
C PRO A 153 7.99 5.38 -16.21
N GLU A 154 7.89 4.98 -17.46
CA GLU A 154 9.07 4.83 -18.31
C GLU A 154 9.88 6.13 -18.42
N LEU A 155 11.12 6.01 -18.89
CA LEU A 155 12.04 7.14 -18.98
C LEU A 155 11.48 8.20 -19.94
N LEU A 156 11.44 9.46 -19.50
CA LEU A 156 10.81 10.59 -20.23
C LEU A 156 9.29 10.41 -20.47
N GLY A 157 8.68 9.39 -19.87
CA GLY A 157 7.24 9.26 -19.74
C GLY A 157 6.75 10.01 -18.49
N GLY A 158 5.47 10.38 -18.49
CA GLY A 158 4.85 11.04 -17.36
C GLY A 158 3.43 11.45 -17.69
N GLY A 159 2.86 12.31 -16.85
CA GLY A 159 1.46 12.71 -16.97
C GLY A 159 0.72 12.59 -15.65
N MET A 160 -0.57 12.88 -15.70
CA MET A 160 -1.44 12.80 -14.53
C MET A 160 -2.01 11.38 -14.41
N VAL A 161 -1.95 10.83 -13.23
CA VAL A 161 -2.57 9.53 -12.93
C VAL A 161 -3.42 9.62 -11.69
N GLU A 162 -4.53 8.92 -11.72
CA GLU A 162 -5.37 8.62 -10.58
C GLU A 162 -4.91 7.30 -9.97
N VAL A 163 -4.55 7.29 -8.69
CA VAL A 163 -4.15 6.09 -7.96
C VAL A 163 -5.20 5.80 -6.89
N SER A 164 -5.73 4.58 -6.86
CA SER A 164 -6.61 4.12 -5.79
C SER A 164 -6.10 2.81 -5.17
N ILE A 165 -6.08 2.74 -3.85
CA ILE A 165 -5.71 1.58 -3.04
C ILE A 165 -6.92 1.23 -2.18
N ASN A 166 -7.66 0.21 -2.63
CA ASN A 166 -8.89 -0.25 -2.01
C ASN A 166 -8.64 -1.53 -1.20
N VAL A 167 -9.43 -1.73 -0.13
CA VAL A 167 -9.34 -2.92 0.72
C VAL A 167 -10.72 -3.56 0.88
N SER A 168 -10.76 -4.88 0.82
CA SER A 168 -11.97 -5.69 0.97
C SER A 168 -11.67 -7.02 1.64
N GLY A 169 -12.71 -7.73 2.07
CA GLY A 169 -12.59 -9.11 2.55
C GLY A 169 -12.12 -10.07 1.46
N SER A 170 -11.35 -11.07 1.84
CA SER A 170 -10.87 -12.13 0.93
C SER A 170 -11.78 -13.34 0.82
N ILE A 171 -12.78 -13.46 1.69
CA ILE A 171 -13.72 -14.60 1.72
C ILE A 171 -15.17 -14.11 1.65
N ALA A 172 -16.08 -15.02 1.27
CA ALA A 172 -17.50 -14.72 1.30
C ALA A 172 -18.04 -14.62 2.74
N PHE A 173 -19.16 -13.93 2.92
CA PHE A 173 -19.82 -13.85 4.22
C PHE A 173 -20.52 -15.19 4.56
N PRO A 174 -20.38 -15.72 5.79
CA PRO A 174 -20.82 -17.07 6.13
C PRO A 174 -22.33 -17.22 6.34
N ILE A 175 -23.12 -16.14 6.30
CA ILE A 175 -24.58 -16.18 6.41
C ILE A 175 -25.21 -15.54 5.17
N SER A 176 -26.21 -16.21 4.60
CA SER A 176 -26.90 -15.72 3.41
C SER A 176 -27.58 -14.37 3.63
N ASN A 177 -27.44 -13.45 2.68
CA ASN A 177 -28.09 -12.12 2.67
C ASN A 177 -27.77 -11.28 3.93
N MET A 178 -26.59 -11.48 4.52
CA MET A 178 -26.09 -10.73 5.66
C MET A 178 -24.68 -10.21 5.40
N ASP A 179 -24.22 -9.30 6.24
CA ASP A 179 -22.88 -8.73 6.16
C ASP A 179 -22.31 -8.39 7.54
N ALA A 180 -21.15 -7.74 7.54
CA ALA A 180 -20.40 -7.41 8.75
C ALA A 180 -21.18 -6.56 9.78
N ARG A 181 -22.27 -5.89 9.39
CA ARG A 181 -23.12 -5.11 10.31
C ARG A 181 -23.85 -5.98 11.35
N GLN A 182 -23.99 -7.28 11.10
CA GLN A 182 -24.60 -8.25 12.00
C GLN A 182 -23.61 -8.86 13.00
N ILE A 183 -22.34 -8.46 12.95
CA ILE A 183 -21.34 -8.85 13.94
C ILE A 183 -21.49 -7.97 15.17
N SER A 184 -21.69 -8.58 16.34
CA SER A 184 -21.83 -7.84 17.61
C SER A 184 -20.99 -8.38 18.77
N SER A 185 -20.28 -9.50 18.58
CA SER A 185 -19.12 -9.86 19.40
C SER A 185 -17.90 -10.05 18.51
N PHE A 186 -16.87 -9.28 18.81
CA PHE A 186 -15.69 -9.12 17.99
C PHE A 186 -14.51 -9.92 18.54
N TRP A 187 -13.50 -10.06 17.69
CA TRP A 187 -12.23 -10.67 18.05
C TRP A 187 -11.64 -10.02 19.31
N GLY A 188 -11.21 -10.83 20.26
CA GLY A 188 -10.56 -10.34 21.48
C GLY A 188 -11.49 -9.94 22.61
N ASP A 189 -12.82 -9.94 22.41
CA ASP A 189 -13.80 -9.68 23.47
C ASP A 189 -13.59 -10.61 24.68
N ALA A 190 -13.81 -10.06 25.88
CA ALA A 190 -13.66 -10.80 27.12
C ALA A 190 -14.65 -11.96 27.19
N ARG A 191 -14.15 -13.19 27.42
CA ARG A 191 -14.95 -14.37 27.73
C ARG A 191 -14.56 -14.79 29.14
N GLY A 192 -15.44 -14.58 30.12
CA GLY A 192 -15.16 -14.70 31.57
C GLY A 192 -13.97 -15.58 31.98
N GLY A 193 -13.07 -15.02 32.79
CA GLY A 193 -11.74 -15.57 33.10
C GLY A 193 -10.65 -14.96 32.20
N SER A 194 -9.61 -15.73 31.88
CA SER A 194 -8.48 -15.30 31.01
C SER A 194 -8.71 -15.53 29.51
N ARG A 195 -9.90 -16.00 29.11
CA ARG A 195 -10.20 -16.36 27.71
C ARG A 195 -10.57 -15.12 26.91
N ARG A 196 -10.10 -15.07 25.67
CA ARG A 196 -10.49 -14.08 24.66
C ARG A 196 -11.31 -14.75 23.57
N HIS A 197 -12.17 -13.97 22.94
CA HIS A 197 -12.97 -14.45 21.82
C HIS A 197 -12.10 -14.69 20.58
N GLU A 198 -11.95 -15.95 20.19
CA GLU A 198 -11.14 -16.39 19.02
C GLU A 198 -11.95 -16.47 17.72
N GLY A 199 -12.82 -15.48 17.50
CA GLY A 199 -13.71 -15.45 16.35
C GLY A 199 -14.55 -14.19 16.31
N VAL A 200 -15.65 -14.26 15.55
CA VAL A 200 -16.74 -13.27 15.55
C VAL A 200 -18.07 -13.99 15.72
N ASP A 201 -19.01 -13.36 16.42
CA ASP A 201 -20.38 -13.87 16.54
C ASP A 201 -21.30 -13.05 15.63
N ILE A 202 -21.98 -13.74 14.73
CA ILE A 202 -22.87 -13.18 13.72
C ILE A 202 -24.30 -13.57 14.08
N PHE A 203 -25.10 -12.59 14.52
CA PHE A 203 -26.45 -12.86 15.00
C PHE A 203 -27.44 -12.98 13.84
N ALA A 204 -28.24 -14.05 13.87
CA ALA A 204 -29.21 -14.37 12.84
C ALA A 204 -30.33 -15.24 13.42
N LYS A 205 -31.50 -15.27 12.77
CA LYS A 205 -32.60 -16.13 13.22
C LYS A 205 -32.15 -17.60 13.23
N ARG A 206 -32.58 -18.38 14.23
CA ARG A 206 -32.39 -19.84 14.23
C ARG A 206 -32.92 -20.42 12.91
N GLY A 207 -32.20 -21.38 12.34
CA GLY A 207 -32.57 -21.99 11.05
C GLY A 207 -32.04 -21.23 9.83
N THR A 208 -31.41 -20.06 9.99
CA THR A 208 -30.81 -19.34 8.85
C THR A 208 -29.66 -20.18 8.26
N PRO A 209 -29.57 -20.34 6.92
CA PRO A 209 -28.47 -21.08 6.30
C PRO A 209 -27.09 -20.48 6.56
N VAL A 210 -26.18 -21.31 7.08
CA VAL A 210 -24.75 -21.04 7.20
C VAL A 210 -24.04 -21.62 5.99
N ARG A 211 -23.22 -20.80 5.32
CA ARG A 211 -22.61 -21.12 4.02
C ARG A 211 -21.10 -21.22 4.09
N ALA A 212 -20.53 -22.00 3.18
CA ALA A 212 -19.10 -22.08 2.98
C ALA A 212 -18.54 -20.74 2.47
N VAL A 213 -17.57 -20.20 3.19
CA VAL A 213 -16.92 -18.90 2.86
C VAL A 213 -15.85 -19.00 1.76
N VAL A 214 -15.34 -20.20 1.52
CA VAL A 214 -14.31 -20.54 0.53
C VAL A 214 -14.60 -21.93 -0.05
N PRO A 215 -14.09 -22.30 -1.24
CA PRO A 215 -14.08 -23.71 -1.64
C PRO A 215 -13.18 -24.51 -0.71
N GLY A 216 -13.52 -25.76 -0.44
CA GLY A 216 -12.72 -26.57 0.46
C GLY A 216 -13.30 -27.95 0.75
N ARG A 217 -12.69 -28.61 1.74
CA ARG A 217 -13.13 -29.93 2.21
C ARG A 217 -13.50 -29.88 3.68
N VAL A 218 -14.68 -30.38 4.02
CA VAL A 218 -15.12 -30.53 5.41
C VAL A 218 -14.20 -31.54 6.09
N ASN A 219 -13.40 -31.10 7.06
CA ASN A 219 -12.50 -32.00 7.80
C ASN A 219 -13.08 -32.41 9.16
N ARG A 220 -14.13 -31.74 9.64
CA ARG A 220 -14.89 -32.16 10.82
C ARG A 220 -16.35 -31.72 10.72
N SER A 221 -17.26 -32.60 11.11
CA SER A 221 -18.67 -32.33 11.36
C SER A 221 -19.04 -33.13 12.61
N SER A 222 -19.13 -32.47 13.76
CA SER A 222 -19.27 -33.15 15.07
C SER A 222 -20.03 -32.30 16.09
N GLN A 223 -20.32 -32.84 17.26
CA GLN A 223 -20.82 -32.08 18.41
C GLN A 223 -19.79 -32.08 19.55
N ASN A 224 -19.62 -30.93 20.22
CA ASN A 224 -18.78 -30.80 21.41
C ASN A 224 -19.42 -29.88 22.46
N ARG A 225 -18.87 -29.87 23.68
CA ARG A 225 -19.42 -29.11 24.81
C ARG A 225 -19.41 -27.59 24.61
N LEU A 226 -18.35 -27.05 24.00
CA LEU A 226 -18.16 -25.60 23.88
C LEU A 226 -18.93 -25.07 22.66
N GLY A 227 -18.56 -25.50 21.46
CA GLY A 227 -19.17 -25.05 20.22
C GLY A 227 -20.52 -25.69 19.89
N GLY A 228 -20.99 -26.68 20.64
CA GLY A 228 -22.22 -27.38 20.30
C GLY A 228 -22.03 -28.19 19.02
N LYS A 229 -22.96 -28.08 18.07
CA LYS A 229 -22.82 -28.66 16.74
C LYS A 229 -21.90 -27.76 15.90
N VAL A 230 -20.87 -28.36 15.32
CA VAL A 230 -19.78 -27.63 14.66
C VAL A 230 -19.37 -28.21 13.32
N VAL A 231 -19.00 -27.35 12.39
CA VAL A 231 -18.36 -27.72 11.12
C VAL A 231 -16.98 -27.08 11.07
N TRP A 232 -15.99 -27.83 10.64
CA TRP A 232 -14.69 -27.31 10.24
C TRP A 232 -14.49 -27.53 8.73
N LEU A 233 -14.15 -26.44 8.05
CA LEU A 233 -13.86 -26.43 6.62
C LEU A 233 -12.38 -26.12 6.41
N ASN A 234 -11.67 -27.02 5.73
CA ASN A 234 -10.30 -26.77 5.29
C ASN A 234 -10.32 -26.08 3.91
N GLY A 235 -9.86 -24.82 3.86
CA GLY A 235 -9.71 -24.05 2.63
C GLY A 235 -8.28 -23.95 2.12
N GLY A 236 -7.38 -24.83 2.58
CA GLY A 236 -5.94 -24.80 2.25
C GLY A 236 -5.13 -24.16 3.36
N SER A 237 -4.77 -22.89 3.21
CA SER A 237 -3.94 -22.15 4.19
C SER A 237 -4.64 -21.92 5.53
N TYR A 238 -5.97 -21.90 5.53
CA TYR A 238 -6.81 -21.64 6.70
C TYR A 238 -7.85 -22.74 6.90
N ASN A 239 -8.21 -22.96 8.16
CA ASN A 239 -9.37 -23.74 8.57
C ASN A 239 -10.42 -22.79 9.14
N TYR A 240 -11.67 -22.99 8.71
CA TYR A 240 -12.80 -22.16 9.09
C TYR A 240 -13.71 -22.96 10.01
N TYR A 241 -14.00 -22.39 11.17
CA TYR A 241 -14.78 -22.99 12.23
C TYR A 241 -16.16 -22.35 12.30
N TYR A 242 -17.20 -23.18 12.24
CA TYR A 242 -18.60 -22.78 12.33
C TYR A 242 -19.20 -23.48 13.54
N ALA A 243 -19.70 -22.72 14.51
CA ALA A 243 -20.20 -23.26 15.76
C ALA A 243 -21.57 -22.71 16.15
N HIS A 244 -22.11 -23.30 17.21
CA HIS A 244 -23.45 -23.07 17.75
C HIS A 244 -24.57 -23.47 16.80
N LEU A 245 -24.29 -24.33 15.82
CA LEU A 245 -25.24 -24.69 14.78
C LEU A 245 -26.47 -25.40 15.36
N ASP A 246 -27.63 -25.19 14.75
CA ASP A 246 -28.86 -25.94 15.04
C ASP A 246 -28.83 -27.32 14.37
N SER A 247 -28.31 -27.38 13.15
CA SER A 247 -28.09 -28.61 12.39
C SER A 247 -26.84 -28.49 11.51
N GLN A 248 -26.25 -29.65 11.19
CA GLN A 248 -25.14 -29.79 10.27
C GLN A 248 -25.67 -30.52 9.04
N LEU A 249 -25.47 -29.94 7.86
CA LEU A 249 -26.00 -30.46 6.60
C LEU A 249 -24.91 -31.07 5.71
N VAL A 250 -23.71 -31.25 6.28
CA VAL A 250 -22.53 -31.77 5.61
C VAL A 250 -21.84 -32.85 6.43
N SER A 251 -21.14 -33.72 5.70
CA SER A 251 -20.40 -34.84 6.27
C SER A 251 -18.88 -34.67 6.14
N ILE A 252 -18.12 -35.33 7.02
CA ILE A 252 -16.65 -35.33 6.95
C ILE A 252 -16.20 -35.85 5.58
N GLY A 253 -15.28 -35.12 4.96
CA GLY A 253 -14.70 -35.43 3.66
C GLY A 253 -15.46 -34.89 2.46
N GLN A 254 -16.63 -34.27 2.67
CA GLN A 254 -17.38 -33.61 1.61
C GLN A 254 -16.61 -32.39 1.07
N SER A 255 -16.51 -32.28 -0.25
CA SER A 255 -16.04 -31.07 -0.93
C SER A 255 -17.21 -30.10 -1.09
N VAL A 256 -16.95 -28.81 -0.87
CA VAL A 256 -17.93 -27.73 -0.96
C VAL A 256 -17.38 -26.58 -1.80
N LYS A 257 -18.28 -25.84 -2.44
CA LYS A 257 -18.01 -24.58 -3.13
C LYS A 257 -18.45 -23.41 -2.25
N VAL A 258 -17.98 -22.20 -2.59
CA VAL A 258 -18.45 -20.97 -1.95
C VAL A 258 -19.97 -20.90 -2.07
N GLY A 259 -20.64 -20.64 -0.95
CA GLY A 259 -22.09 -20.49 -0.91
C GLY A 259 -22.88 -21.78 -0.60
N ASP A 260 -22.26 -22.96 -0.65
CA ASP A 260 -22.91 -24.21 -0.26
C ASP A 260 -23.30 -24.17 1.23
N THR A 261 -24.51 -24.63 1.56
CA THR A 261 -25.00 -24.65 2.94
C THR A 261 -24.30 -25.75 3.74
N LEU A 262 -23.62 -25.35 4.83
CA LEU A 262 -22.92 -26.25 5.75
C LEU A 262 -23.80 -26.70 6.92
N GLY A 263 -24.74 -25.85 7.31
CA GLY A 263 -25.57 -26.04 8.49
C GLY A 263 -26.53 -24.89 8.67
N LEU A 264 -27.24 -24.89 9.79
CA LEU A 264 -28.19 -23.84 10.14
C LEU A 264 -27.78 -23.13 11.43
N VAL A 265 -28.01 -21.82 11.50
CA VAL A 265 -27.76 -21.00 12.70
C VAL A 265 -28.58 -21.55 13.86
N GLY A 266 -27.96 -21.62 15.04
CA GLY A 266 -28.60 -22.07 16.27
C GLY A 266 -28.03 -21.35 17.49
N ASN A 267 -28.06 -22.03 18.62
CA ASN A 267 -27.39 -21.60 19.86
C ASN A 267 -26.89 -22.81 20.66
N THR A 268 -26.50 -23.90 20.01
CA THR A 268 -26.09 -25.13 20.72
C THR A 268 -24.73 -24.97 21.42
N GLY A 269 -24.44 -25.85 22.38
CA GLY A 269 -23.19 -25.77 23.16
C GLY A 269 -23.30 -24.75 24.29
N ASN A 270 -22.24 -23.99 24.55
CA ASN A 270 -22.23 -23.00 25.62
C ASN A 270 -23.06 -21.74 25.30
N ALA A 271 -23.54 -21.58 24.07
CA ALA A 271 -24.41 -20.49 23.63
C ALA A 271 -25.90 -20.71 23.98
N ILE A 272 -26.27 -21.81 24.65
CA ILE A 272 -27.67 -22.23 24.82
C ILE A 272 -28.58 -21.21 25.50
N THR A 273 -28.01 -20.34 26.35
CA THR A 273 -28.71 -19.26 27.07
C THR A 273 -28.68 -17.92 26.35
N THR A 274 -28.08 -17.85 25.16
CA THR A 274 -27.94 -16.62 24.35
C THR A 274 -28.86 -16.63 23.14
N ALA A 275 -29.05 -15.45 22.52
CA ALA A 275 -29.78 -15.36 21.25
C ALA A 275 -29.06 -16.15 20.15
N PRO A 276 -29.79 -16.76 19.19
CA PRO A 276 -29.18 -17.52 18.11
C PRO A 276 -28.16 -16.71 17.30
N HIS A 277 -27.00 -17.32 17.07
CA HIS A 277 -25.89 -16.74 16.34
C HIS A 277 -24.97 -17.82 15.77
N LEU A 278 -24.19 -17.46 14.77
CA LEU A 278 -23.05 -18.23 14.30
C LEU A 278 -21.80 -17.71 14.99
N HIS A 279 -21.08 -18.57 15.70
CA HIS A 279 -19.68 -18.30 16.02
C HIS A 279 -18.82 -18.74 14.85
N PHE A 280 -18.06 -17.80 14.28
CA PHE A 280 -17.20 -18.01 13.13
C PHE A 280 -15.74 -17.71 13.48
N GLY A 281 -14.87 -18.71 13.30
CA GLY A 281 -13.44 -18.60 13.59
C GLY A 281 -12.58 -18.94 12.36
N ILE A 282 -11.40 -18.34 12.29
CA ILE A 282 -10.39 -18.61 11.27
C ILE A 282 -9.11 -19.07 11.96
N TYR A 283 -8.53 -20.17 11.51
CA TYR A 283 -7.36 -20.78 12.13
C TYR A 283 -6.29 -21.09 11.07
N ARG A 284 -5.05 -20.68 11.32
CA ARG A 284 -3.91 -21.00 10.47
C ARG A 284 -3.07 -22.09 11.14
N LYS A 285 -2.74 -23.14 10.39
CA LYS A 285 -1.98 -24.29 10.93
C LYS A 285 -0.65 -23.80 11.52
N GLY A 286 -0.39 -24.18 12.78
CA GLY A 286 0.83 -23.79 13.50
C GLY A 286 0.90 -22.32 13.95
N ARG A 287 -0.12 -21.50 13.66
CA ARG A 287 -0.16 -20.07 14.01
C ARG A 287 -1.42 -19.64 14.75
N GLY A 288 -2.27 -20.59 15.15
CA GLY A 288 -3.45 -20.35 15.98
C GLY A 288 -4.60 -19.64 15.28
N ALA A 289 -5.50 -19.09 16.11
CA ALA A 289 -6.67 -18.34 15.67
C ALA A 289 -6.28 -16.97 15.08
N LYS A 290 -7.08 -16.49 14.14
CA LYS A 290 -6.90 -15.22 13.42
C LYS A 290 -8.16 -14.38 13.53
N ASN A 291 -7.97 -13.06 13.59
CA ASN A 291 -9.09 -12.11 13.55
C ASN A 291 -9.88 -12.31 12.25
N PRO A 292 -11.17 -12.72 12.30
CA PRO A 292 -11.95 -12.92 11.08
C PRO A 292 -12.37 -11.62 10.39
N LEU A 293 -12.34 -10.48 11.09
CA LEU A 293 -12.86 -9.22 10.54
C LEU A 293 -12.21 -8.81 9.22
N PRO A 294 -10.87 -8.76 9.08
CA PRO A 294 -10.24 -8.37 7.82
C PRO A 294 -10.60 -9.28 6.64
N PHE A 295 -10.88 -10.57 6.91
CA PHE A 295 -11.32 -11.53 5.90
C PHE A 295 -12.77 -11.28 5.45
N LEU A 296 -13.63 -10.81 6.36
CA LEU A 296 -15.07 -10.62 6.16
C LEU A 296 -15.47 -9.17 5.83
N GLN A 297 -14.55 -8.21 5.93
CA GLN A 297 -14.83 -6.78 5.77
C GLN A 297 -15.48 -6.49 4.41
N LEU A 298 -16.51 -5.63 4.41
CA LEU A 298 -17.08 -5.07 3.19
C LEU A 298 -16.02 -4.23 2.47
N SER A 299 -16.17 -4.08 1.15
CA SER A 299 -15.27 -3.24 0.36
C SER A 299 -15.27 -1.82 0.92
N LYS A 300 -14.13 -1.40 1.49
CA LYS A 300 -13.85 0.00 1.77
C LYS A 300 -13.24 0.57 0.50
N LYS A 301 -14.05 1.35 -0.20
CA LYS A 301 -13.59 2.07 -1.38
C LYS A 301 -13.05 3.44 -0.98
N THR A 302 -12.09 3.90 -1.75
CA THR A 302 -11.62 5.27 -1.68
C THR A 302 -12.75 6.25 -2.00
N GLU A 303 -12.59 7.51 -1.57
CA GLU A 303 -13.44 8.60 -2.06
C GLU A 303 -13.20 8.83 -3.56
N GLU A 304 -14.20 9.41 -4.23
CA GLU A 304 -14.06 9.77 -5.65
C GLU A 304 -13.07 10.92 -5.80
N ILE A 305 -12.24 10.82 -6.84
CA ILE A 305 -11.29 11.86 -7.21
C ILE A 305 -11.98 12.88 -8.12
N ILE A 306 -11.83 14.16 -7.78
CA ILE A 306 -12.39 15.26 -8.55
C ILE A 306 -11.41 15.65 -9.67
N VAL A 307 -11.67 15.19 -10.89
CA VAL A 307 -10.79 15.43 -12.06
C VAL A 307 -10.56 16.92 -12.34
N SER A 308 -11.49 17.82 -12.00
CA SER A 308 -11.26 19.26 -12.20
C SER A 308 -10.10 19.82 -11.38
N ASP A 309 -9.70 19.14 -10.31
CA ASP A 309 -8.52 19.51 -9.52
C ASP A 309 -7.19 19.28 -10.25
N THR A 310 -7.22 18.57 -11.39
CA THR A 310 -6.04 18.39 -12.26
C THR A 310 -5.40 19.70 -12.66
N VAL A 311 -6.17 20.79 -12.78
CA VAL A 311 -5.66 22.14 -13.09
C VAL A 311 -4.70 22.65 -12.01
N LEU A 312 -4.83 22.18 -10.78
CA LEU A 312 -3.95 22.55 -9.66
C LEU A 312 -2.64 21.76 -9.66
N LEU A 313 -2.62 20.58 -10.30
CA LEU A 313 -1.42 19.77 -10.43
C LEU A 313 -0.48 20.43 -11.45
N LYS A 314 0.84 20.26 -11.26
CA LYS A 314 1.92 21.02 -11.94
C LYS A 314 2.14 22.46 -11.44
N ASN A 315 1.29 22.96 -10.55
CA ASN A 315 1.51 24.27 -9.93
C ASN A 315 2.37 24.15 -8.67
N TYR A 316 2.72 25.31 -8.14
CA TYR A 316 3.30 25.48 -6.82
C TYR A 316 2.31 26.22 -5.93
N GLY A 317 2.65 26.33 -4.66
CA GLY A 317 1.89 27.16 -3.73
C GLY A 317 2.76 27.63 -2.59
N VAL A 318 2.10 28.34 -1.67
CA VAL A 318 2.70 28.73 -0.40
C VAL A 318 1.78 28.40 0.77
N PHE A 319 2.35 28.22 1.95
CA PHE A 319 1.55 28.16 3.17
C PHE A 319 0.89 29.53 3.42
N SER A 320 -0.41 29.54 3.69
CA SER A 320 -1.17 30.76 4.02
C SER A 320 -1.36 30.96 5.53
N ALA A 321 -1.08 29.94 6.33
CA ALA A 321 -1.14 30.01 7.79
C ALA A 321 0.22 30.34 8.41
N GLN A 322 0.21 31.09 9.52
CA GLN A 322 1.43 31.39 10.30
C GLN A 322 2.12 30.12 10.86
N ALA A 323 1.34 29.05 11.09
CA ALA A 323 1.82 27.75 11.53
C ALA A 323 1.17 26.64 10.68
N GLY A 324 1.61 26.54 9.43
CA GLY A 324 1.16 25.55 8.47
C GLY A 324 1.71 24.15 8.77
N ASN A 325 0.87 23.25 9.27
CA ASN A 325 1.28 21.89 9.61
C ASN A 325 1.36 20.99 8.38
N LEU A 326 2.55 20.45 8.13
CA LEU A 326 2.79 19.36 7.19
C LEU A 326 2.64 18.02 7.91
N ARG A 327 1.87 17.10 7.34
CA ARG A 327 1.53 15.81 7.95
C ARG A 327 2.06 14.62 7.16
N ALA A 328 2.20 13.50 7.86
CA ALA A 328 2.66 12.23 7.34
C ALA A 328 1.69 11.54 6.34
N SER A 329 0.39 11.78 6.49
CA SER A 329 -0.69 11.23 5.67
C SER A 329 -1.85 12.25 5.59
N PRO A 330 -2.77 12.14 4.61
CA PRO A 330 -3.85 13.11 4.38
C PRO A 330 -4.99 12.98 5.41
N ALA A 331 -4.68 13.18 6.69
CA ALA A 331 -5.64 13.12 7.78
C ALA A 331 -5.30 14.08 8.92
N LEU A 332 -6.33 14.65 9.56
CA LEU A 332 -6.16 15.62 10.66
C LEU A 332 -5.49 15.01 11.90
N ASN A 333 -5.66 13.71 12.14
CA ASN A 333 -5.02 12.99 13.24
C ASN A 333 -3.63 12.44 12.88
N ALA A 334 -3.19 12.59 11.63
CA ALA A 334 -1.87 12.12 11.20
C ALA A 334 -0.75 12.90 11.91
N LYS A 335 0.38 12.23 12.15
CA LYS A 335 1.56 12.85 12.76
C LYS A 335 1.98 14.10 11.96
N ILE A 336 2.16 15.22 12.67
CA ILE A 336 2.80 16.42 12.13
C ILE A 336 4.29 16.11 11.97
N ILE A 337 4.81 16.27 10.75
CA ILE A 337 6.21 16.01 10.40
C ILE A 337 7.02 17.30 10.20
N GLY A 338 6.33 18.44 10.10
CA GLY A 338 6.93 19.77 10.06
C GLY A 338 5.85 20.84 10.23
N THR A 339 6.25 22.02 10.67
CA THR A 339 5.39 23.20 10.76
C THR A 339 6.14 24.36 10.10
N TYR A 340 5.48 25.03 9.16
CA TYR A 340 6.11 26.03 8.30
C TYR A 340 5.37 27.37 8.40
N SER A 341 6.12 28.46 8.25
CA SER A 341 5.57 29.82 8.29
C SER A 341 4.80 30.16 7.03
N GLU A 342 4.00 31.22 7.11
CA GLU A 342 3.33 31.81 5.95
C GLU A 342 4.34 32.14 4.83
N ASN A 343 3.89 32.05 3.58
CA ASN A 343 4.66 32.27 2.35
C ASN A 343 5.77 31.24 2.10
N THR A 344 5.84 30.14 2.87
CA THR A 344 6.77 29.04 2.59
C THR A 344 6.41 28.34 1.28
N TYR A 345 7.31 28.33 0.30
CA TYR A 345 7.15 27.74 -1.02
C TYR A 345 7.13 26.21 -0.99
N PHE A 346 6.29 25.60 -1.84
CA PHE A 346 6.31 24.17 -2.16
C PHE A 346 5.84 23.89 -3.58
N ASP A 347 6.27 22.75 -4.12
CA ASP A 347 5.73 22.19 -5.36
C ASP A 347 4.57 21.23 -5.04
N ILE A 348 3.53 21.23 -5.88
CA ILE A 348 2.40 20.31 -5.74
C ILE A 348 2.70 19.03 -6.52
N MET A 349 2.75 17.91 -5.79
CA MET A 349 2.95 16.58 -6.38
C MET A 349 1.65 15.84 -6.65
N GLY A 350 0.63 16.09 -5.82
CA GLY A 350 -0.62 15.36 -5.88
C GLY A 350 -1.70 15.90 -4.96
N LYS A 351 -2.89 15.32 -5.05
CA LYS A 351 -4.06 15.68 -4.24
C LYS A 351 -4.88 14.44 -3.86
N SER A 352 -5.30 14.36 -2.60
CA SER A 352 -6.12 13.31 -2.00
C SER A 352 -7.26 13.96 -1.20
N GLY A 353 -8.45 14.07 -1.80
CA GLY A 353 -9.54 14.87 -1.22
C GLY A 353 -9.08 16.32 -1.00
N ALA A 354 -9.34 16.90 0.18
CA ALA A 354 -8.91 18.25 0.55
C ALA A 354 -7.41 18.38 0.90
N TRP A 355 -6.60 17.34 0.67
CA TRP A 355 -5.17 17.32 1.05
C TRP A 355 -4.26 17.35 -0.17
N PHE A 356 -3.31 18.27 -0.19
CA PHE A 356 -2.26 18.32 -1.19
C PHE A 356 -1.04 17.56 -0.70
N ARG A 357 -0.53 16.65 -1.53
CA ARG A 357 0.82 16.12 -1.38
C ARG A 357 1.78 17.13 -1.98
N ILE A 358 2.67 17.64 -1.14
CA ILE A 358 3.58 18.72 -1.51
C ILE A 358 5.03 18.32 -1.26
N ARG A 359 5.93 18.91 -2.06
CA ARG A 359 7.37 18.78 -1.90
C ARG A 359 7.95 20.14 -1.55
N LEU A 360 8.69 20.17 -0.45
CA LEU A 360 9.46 21.34 -0.06
C LEU A 360 10.81 21.36 -0.79
N PRO A 361 11.46 22.53 -0.87
CA PRO A 361 12.76 22.66 -1.50
C PRO A 361 13.87 21.75 -0.92
N ASP A 362 13.74 21.30 0.33
CA ASP A 362 14.65 20.33 0.96
C ASP A 362 14.31 18.86 0.68
N GLN A 363 13.42 18.63 -0.29
CA GLN A 363 12.88 17.32 -0.67
C GLN A 363 12.00 16.67 0.41
N THR A 364 11.65 17.39 1.47
CA THR A 364 10.63 16.91 2.42
C THR A 364 9.29 16.80 1.69
N ILE A 365 8.70 15.60 1.75
CA ILE A 365 7.39 15.31 1.18
C ILE A 365 6.41 15.06 2.31
N GLY A 366 5.23 15.66 2.21
CA GLY A 366 4.13 15.43 3.15
C GLY A 366 2.80 15.92 2.61
N PHE A 367 1.79 15.93 3.47
CA PHE A 367 0.44 16.34 3.16
C PHE A 367 0.05 17.60 3.93
N ALA A 368 -0.49 18.60 3.22
CA ALA A 368 -1.03 19.82 3.81
C ALA A 368 -2.50 19.99 3.38
N HIS A 369 -3.34 20.41 4.32
CA HIS A 369 -4.77 20.60 4.06
C HIS A 369 -4.99 21.88 3.26
N GLU A 370 -5.90 21.88 2.30
CA GLU A 370 -6.12 23.00 1.37
C GLU A 370 -6.40 24.34 2.07
N THR A 371 -7.05 24.32 3.25
CA THR A 371 -7.40 25.52 4.02
C THR A 371 -6.20 26.30 4.57
N ILE A 372 -5.01 25.69 4.61
CA ILE A 372 -3.77 26.34 5.07
C ILE A 372 -2.80 26.63 3.93
N LEU A 373 -3.26 26.48 2.68
CA LEU A 373 -2.48 26.68 1.48
C LEU A 373 -3.05 27.83 0.67
N SER A 374 -2.18 28.48 -0.09
CA SER A 374 -2.53 29.36 -1.19
C SER A 374 -1.89 28.78 -2.45
N ILE A 375 -2.73 28.30 -3.35
CA ILE A 375 -2.34 27.82 -4.67
C ILE A 375 -2.61 29.00 -5.62
N VAL A 376 -1.58 29.40 -6.36
CA VAL A 376 -1.37 30.69 -7.06
C VAL A 376 -2.62 31.13 -7.86
N GLU A 377 -3.02 32.40 -7.98
CA GLU A 377 -2.32 33.72 -7.99
C GLU A 377 -2.48 34.54 -6.69
N LYS A 378 -1.40 34.71 -5.94
CA LYS A 378 -1.23 35.87 -5.04
C LYS A 378 -0.42 36.90 -5.82
N ASP A 379 -0.72 38.19 -5.67
CA ASP A 379 0.16 39.26 -6.16
C ASP A 379 1.56 39.05 -5.57
N SER A 380 2.45 38.46 -6.35
CA SER A 380 3.82 38.19 -5.95
C SER A 380 4.57 39.53 -5.93
N PRO A 381 5.20 39.90 -4.81
CA PRO A 381 5.92 41.16 -4.74
C PRO A 381 7.06 41.15 -5.75
N GLU A 382 7.16 42.23 -6.53
CA GLU A 382 8.26 42.45 -7.46
C GLU A 382 9.50 42.91 -6.69
N ILE A 383 10.64 42.35 -7.04
CA ILE A 383 11.95 42.73 -6.53
C ILE A 383 12.90 43.07 -7.67
N GLU A 384 13.88 43.92 -7.37
CA GLU A 384 15.00 44.23 -8.26
C GLU A 384 16.22 43.40 -7.83
N ILE A 385 16.84 42.73 -8.79
CA ILE A 385 18.05 41.92 -8.61
C ILE A 385 19.23 42.69 -9.17
N LYS A 386 20.25 42.85 -8.33
CA LYS A 386 21.43 43.66 -8.59
C LYS A 386 22.65 42.76 -8.81
N ALA A 387 23.66 43.31 -9.49
CA ALA A 387 24.93 42.62 -9.74
C ALA A 387 25.63 42.12 -8.45
N VAL A 388 25.35 42.75 -7.30
CA VAL A 388 25.97 42.39 -6.01
C VAL A 388 25.19 41.32 -5.23
N ASP A 389 24.01 40.92 -5.71
CA ASP A 389 23.21 39.92 -5.02
C ASP A 389 23.86 38.53 -5.16
N LEU A 390 23.51 37.59 -4.28
CA LEU A 390 23.91 36.20 -4.42
C LEU A 390 22.72 35.42 -4.96
N VAL A 391 22.92 34.72 -6.08
CA VAL A 391 21.86 33.93 -6.73
C VAL A 391 22.30 32.49 -6.95
N PHE A 392 21.34 31.59 -6.79
CA PHE A 392 21.53 30.15 -6.87
C PHE A 392 20.46 29.54 -7.78
N GLN A 393 20.83 28.56 -8.60
CA GLN A 393 19.86 27.80 -9.40
C GLN A 393 19.24 26.66 -8.59
N ASP A 394 20.02 26.04 -7.70
CA ASP A 394 19.60 25.04 -6.72
C ASP A 394 20.24 25.39 -5.36
N TRP A 395 19.41 25.69 -4.36
CA TRP A 395 19.86 26.15 -3.05
C TRP A 395 20.59 25.05 -2.23
N MET A 396 20.35 23.77 -2.51
CA MET A 396 21.04 22.66 -1.82
C MET A 396 22.38 22.29 -2.47
N LYS A 397 22.59 22.70 -3.72
CA LYS A 397 23.79 22.37 -4.51
C LYS A 397 24.16 23.53 -5.41
N SER A 398 24.82 24.57 -4.90
CA SER A 398 25.73 25.36 -5.74
C SER A 398 26.53 26.40 -4.96
N TRP A 399 27.74 26.66 -5.47
CA TRP A 399 28.43 27.92 -5.32
C TRP A 399 27.57 29.02 -5.96
N PRO A 400 27.56 30.26 -5.45
CA PRO A 400 26.77 31.33 -6.05
C PRO A 400 27.13 31.51 -7.53
N ILE A 401 26.12 31.70 -8.37
CA ILE A 401 26.29 31.93 -9.81
C ILE A 401 26.56 33.43 -10.01
N PRO A 402 27.43 33.83 -10.97
CA PRO A 402 27.63 35.24 -11.28
C PRO A 402 26.31 35.95 -11.58
N THR A 403 26.00 36.97 -10.79
CA THR A 403 24.74 37.71 -10.81
C THR A 403 24.58 38.61 -12.03
N ASP A 404 25.67 38.92 -12.72
CA ASP A 404 25.67 39.78 -13.91
C ASP A 404 24.74 39.26 -15.03
N TYR A 405 24.44 37.96 -15.03
CA TYR A 405 23.51 37.33 -15.97
C TYR A 405 22.03 37.42 -15.56
N PHE A 406 21.73 37.82 -14.32
CA PHE A 406 20.38 37.77 -13.73
C PHE A 406 19.89 39.13 -13.22
N ILE A 407 20.55 40.22 -13.61
CA ILE A 407 20.16 41.59 -13.29
C ILE A 407 18.80 41.90 -13.91
N GLY A 408 17.89 42.44 -13.12
CA GLY A 408 16.57 42.83 -13.62
C GLY A 408 15.48 42.75 -12.56
N LYS A 409 14.25 42.53 -13.01
CA LYS A 409 13.08 42.40 -12.14
C LYS A 409 12.59 40.97 -12.08
N GLY A 410 12.14 40.56 -10.90
CA GLY A 410 11.54 39.24 -10.69
C GLY A 410 10.43 39.29 -9.65
N ASN A 411 9.57 38.28 -9.68
CA ASN A 411 8.46 38.13 -8.74
C ASN A 411 8.82 37.07 -7.70
N VAL A 412 8.63 37.37 -6.43
CA VAL A 412 8.86 36.39 -5.35
C VAL A 412 7.72 35.39 -5.33
N LEU A 413 8.04 34.13 -5.61
CA LEU A 413 7.10 33.02 -5.61
C LEU A 413 6.82 32.49 -4.19
N GLY A 414 7.75 32.72 -3.27
CA GLY A 414 7.68 32.31 -1.88
C GLY A 414 9.06 32.25 -1.25
N TYR A 415 9.12 31.71 -0.05
CA TYR A 415 10.33 31.64 0.76
C TYR A 415 10.59 30.22 1.24
N PHE A 416 11.83 29.91 1.57
CA PHE A 416 12.15 28.69 2.29
C PHE A 416 13.40 28.94 3.12
N LYS A 417 13.26 28.84 4.45
CA LYS A 417 14.29 29.31 5.40
C LYS A 417 14.65 30.78 5.08
N ASP A 418 15.93 31.10 5.00
CA ASP A 418 16.42 32.47 4.74
C ASP A 418 16.58 32.77 3.24
N MET A 419 15.89 32.02 2.37
CA MET A 419 15.99 32.15 0.92
C MET A 419 14.63 32.53 0.30
N ALA A 420 14.64 33.49 -0.62
CA ALA A 420 13.52 33.80 -1.49
C ALA A 420 13.63 33.03 -2.81
N TYR A 421 12.52 32.46 -3.28
CA TYR A 421 12.41 31.87 -4.60
C TYR A 421 11.77 32.84 -5.56
N VAL A 422 12.42 33.11 -6.67
CA VAL A 422 12.09 34.26 -7.53
C VAL A 422 11.98 33.80 -8.98
N GLN A 423 10.87 34.16 -9.63
CA GLN A 423 10.71 34.04 -11.07
C GLN A 423 11.18 35.35 -11.72
N LEU A 424 12.26 35.30 -12.49
CA LEU A 424 12.68 36.44 -13.31
C LEU A 424 11.63 36.74 -14.37
N LYS A 425 11.39 38.02 -14.68
CA LYS A 425 10.48 38.41 -15.78
C LYS A 425 10.92 37.86 -17.13
N THR A 426 12.23 37.82 -17.34
CA THR A 426 12.87 37.28 -18.54
C THR A 426 13.99 36.35 -18.08
N GLY A 427 13.65 35.12 -17.70
CA GLY A 427 14.67 34.18 -17.27
C GLY A 427 14.16 32.99 -16.45
N PRO A 428 15.09 32.21 -15.90
CA PRO A 428 14.76 31.07 -15.05
C PRO A 428 14.22 31.51 -13.68
N LYS A 429 13.77 30.53 -12.91
CA LYS A 429 13.57 30.69 -11.46
C LYS A 429 14.91 30.56 -10.75
N ILE A 430 15.14 31.38 -9.74
CA ILE A 430 16.37 31.43 -8.95
C ILE A 430 16.06 31.52 -7.46
N TRP A 431 17.04 31.15 -6.64
CA TRP A 431 17.05 31.34 -5.20
C TRP A 431 17.99 32.47 -4.82
N MET A 432 17.61 33.30 -3.85
CA MET A 432 18.47 34.35 -3.32
C MET A 432 18.30 34.52 -1.80
N PRO A 433 19.35 34.89 -1.05
CA PRO A 433 19.20 35.18 0.38
C PRO A 433 18.26 36.36 0.63
N VAL A 434 17.42 36.23 1.65
CA VAL A 434 16.61 37.34 2.17
C VAL A 434 17.54 38.30 2.92
N LYS A 435 17.43 39.60 2.64
CA LYS A 435 18.27 40.66 3.25
C LYS A 435 17.70 41.18 4.56
#